data_AF-A0A7X8FA15-F1
#
_entry.id   AF-A0A7X8FA15-F1
#
_cell.length_a   1.000
_cell.length_b   1.000
_cell.length_c   1.000
_cell.angle_alpha   90.00
_cell.angle_beta   90.00
_cell.angle_gamma   90.00
#
_symmetry.space_group_name_H-M   'P 1'
#
loop_
_entity.id
_entity.type
_entity.pdbx_description
1 polymer ?
#
loop_
_entity_poly.entity_id
_entity_poly.type
_entity_poly.pdbx_seq_one_letter_code
_entity_poly.pdbx_strand_id
1 'polypeptide(L)'
;MPRQIKIESVQGKMPRRYRVHPLLITIRVVMALALVAYSLYFLGRWVSADTHLILKILSLVILYIGLDSLFRHLTMLSSIIFTPECLWLRFPLKPSIPIPWENILSLQLQKRITLYLHLEYNDLKGKKRMFKTAASFPKMLEIMYNISALAPQAELNQELDGVVKYLKELIKTEVNE
;
A
#
# COMPACT_ATOMS: atom_id res chain seq x y z
N MET A 1 -10.01 -23.36 15.60
CA MET A 1 -9.84 -22.18 16.47
C MET A 1 -9.84 -20.94 15.60
N PRO A 2 -10.81 -20.01 15.73
CA PRO A 2 -10.76 -18.75 14.99
C PRO A 2 -9.51 -17.98 15.43
N ARG A 3 -8.71 -17.48 14.48
CA ARG A 3 -7.56 -16.64 14.77
C ARG A 3 -8.05 -15.38 15.49
N GLN A 4 -7.67 -15.19 16.75
CA GLN A 4 -7.93 -13.96 17.50
C GLN A 4 -7.26 -12.80 16.76
N ILE A 5 -8.07 -11.91 16.17
CA ILE A 5 -7.57 -10.71 15.52
C ILE A 5 -7.42 -9.66 16.62
N LYS A 6 -6.24 -9.58 17.23
CA LYS A 6 -5.92 -8.50 18.19
C LYS A 6 -5.84 -7.17 17.45
N ILE A 7 -6.90 -6.37 17.56
CA ILE A 7 -6.96 -5.00 17.02
C ILE A 7 -6.73 -4.04 18.16
N GLU A 8 -5.68 -3.23 18.05
CA GLU A 8 -5.39 -2.21 19.05
C GLU A 8 -5.79 -0.83 18.54
N SER A 9 -6.50 -0.07 19.38
CA SER A 9 -6.70 1.35 19.14
C SER A 9 -5.35 2.08 19.24
N VAL A 10 -5.16 3.03 18.33
CA VAL A 10 -3.97 3.90 18.27
C VAL A 10 -4.18 5.18 19.09
N GLN A 11 -5.41 5.50 19.47
CA GLN A 11 -5.72 6.61 20.38
C GLN A 11 -4.99 6.36 21.72
N GLY A 12 -3.99 7.18 22.04
CA GLY A 12 -3.14 7.06 23.24
C GLY A 12 -1.79 6.35 23.06
N LYS A 13 -1.52 5.70 21.92
CA LYS A 13 -0.24 5.02 21.60
C LYS A 13 0.47 5.60 20.36
N MET A 14 0.17 6.86 20.03
CA MET A 14 0.80 7.55 18.90
C MET A 14 2.22 8.04 19.27
N PRO A 15 3.20 8.01 18.34
CA PRO A 15 3.07 7.63 16.94
C PRO A 15 3.18 6.11 16.72
N ARG A 16 2.30 5.56 15.86
CA ARG A 16 2.34 4.14 15.49
C ARG A 16 2.65 3.97 14.02
N ARG A 17 3.60 3.08 13.72
CA ARG A 17 4.06 2.79 12.35
C ARG A 17 3.68 1.39 11.94
N TYR A 18 2.91 1.27 10.86
CA TYR A 18 2.67 0.02 10.16
C TYR A 18 3.61 -0.03 8.96
N ARG A 19 4.46 -1.06 8.90
CA ARG A 19 5.48 -1.22 7.85
C ARG A 19 5.35 -2.60 7.23
N VAL A 20 5.49 -2.67 5.91
CA VAL A 20 5.78 -3.95 5.24
C VAL A 20 7.17 -4.41 5.66
N HIS A 21 7.36 -5.72 5.83
CA HIS A 21 8.64 -6.27 6.23
C HIS A 21 9.75 -5.80 5.26
N PRO A 22 10.80 -5.10 5.73
CA PRO A 22 11.79 -4.48 4.86
C PRO A 22 12.49 -5.50 3.98
N LEU A 23 12.79 -6.70 4.51
CA LEU A 23 13.39 -7.79 3.74
C LEU A 23 12.55 -8.20 2.52
N LEU A 24 11.21 -8.27 2.65
CA LEU A 24 10.35 -8.65 1.53
C LEU A 24 10.35 -7.61 0.43
N ILE A 25 10.38 -6.32 0.80
CA ILE A 25 10.52 -5.24 -0.19
C ILE A 25 11.89 -5.33 -0.87
N THR A 26 12.97 -5.45 -0.08
CA THR A 26 14.34 -5.53 -0.61
C THR A 26 14.49 -6.72 -1.55
N ILE A 27 14.04 -7.91 -1.18
CA ILE A 27 14.13 -9.11 -2.03
C ILE A 27 13.39 -8.89 -3.36
N ARG A 28 12.15 -8.36 -3.33
CA ARG A 28 11.39 -8.09 -4.56
C ARG A 28 12.10 -7.09 -5.47
N VAL A 29 12.62 -6.01 -4.89
CA VAL A 29 13.35 -4.97 -5.64
C VAL A 29 14.66 -5.51 -6.21
N VAL A 30 15.44 -6.26 -5.43
CA VAL A 30 16.71 -6.85 -5.86
C VAL A 30 16.49 -7.87 -6.98
N MET A 31 15.46 -8.71 -6.88
CA MET A 31 15.12 -9.67 -7.95
C MET A 31 14.73 -8.97 -9.25
N ALA A 32 13.88 -7.94 -9.17
CA ALA A 32 13.49 -7.15 -10.34
C ALA A 32 14.70 -6.43 -10.95
N LEU A 33 15.58 -5.88 -10.11
CA LEU A 33 16.80 -5.21 -10.53
C LEU A 33 17.78 -6.18 -11.20
N ALA A 34 17.97 -7.38 -10.64
CA ALA A 34 18.82 -8.42 -11.21
C ALA A 34 18.32 -8.84 -12.60
N LEU A 35 17.01 -8.97 -12.79
CA LEU A 35 16.41 -9.30 -14.08
C LEU A 35 16.65 -8.21 -15.12
N VAL A 36 16.48 -6.93 -14.74
CA VAL A 36 16.79 -5.78 -15.61
C VAL A 36 18.28 -5.74 -15.95
N ALA A 37 19.16 -5.88 -14.96
CA ALA A 37 20.61 -5.86 -15.16
C ALA A 37 21.07 -7.01 -16.07
N TYR A 38 20.54 -8.22 -15.87
CA TYR A 38 20.85 -9.37 -16.72
C TYR A 38 20.37 -9.15 -18.15
N SER A 39 19.17 -8.59 -18.34
CA SER A 39 18.62 -8.31 -19.67
C SER A 39 19.46 -7.27 -20.41
N LEU A 40 19.90 -6.21 -19.72
CA LEU A 40 20.81 -5.21 -20.28
C LEU A 40 22.18 -5.80 -20.64
N TYR A 41 22.74 -6.63 -19.76
CA TYR A 41 23.99 -7.33 -20.02
C TYR A 41 23.88 -8.26 -21.23
N PHE A 42 22.79 -9.02 -21.35
CA PHE A 42 22.54 -9.90 -22.48
C PHE A 42 22.42 -9.13 -23.80
N LEU A 43 21.67 -8.02 -23.81
CA LEU A 43 21.57 -7.11 -24.95
C LEU A 43 22.94 -6.54 -25.35
N GLY A 44 23.73 -6.07 -24.38
CA GLY A 44 25.03 -5.46 -24.68
C GLY A 44 26.11 -6.46 -25.12
N ARG A 45 26.08 -7.70 -24.63
CA ARG A 45 27.16 -8.68 -24.85
C ARG A 45 26.90 -9.66 -25.98
N TRP A 46 25.65 -10.02 -26.23
CA TRP A 46 25.27 -11.14 -27.10
C TRP A 46 24.39 -10.73 -28.29
N VAL A 47 23.75 -9.56 -28.24
CA VAL A 47 22.94 -9.09 -29.37
C VAL A 47 23.82 -8.31 -30.35
N SER A 48 24.05 -8.92 -31.51
CA SER A 48 24.77 -8.33 -32.65
C SER A 48 23.80 -8.09 -33.83
N ALA A 49 24.27 -7.43 -34.89
CA ALA A 49 23.48 -7.19 -36.09
C ALA A 49 22.89 -8.49 -36.67
N ASP A 50 23.67 -9.58 -36.64
CA ASP A 50 23.30 -10.89 -37.18
C ASP A 50 22.40 -11.74 -36.27
N THR A 51 22.15 -11.30 -35.03
CA THR A 51 21.27 -12.04 -34.12
C THR A 51 19.83 -12.04 -34.63
N HIS A 52 19.19 -13.21 -34.58
CA HIS A 52 17.81 -13.41 -35.04
C HIS A 52 16.86 -12.38 -34.39
N LEU A 53 16.01 -11.75 -35.21
CA LEU A 53 15.09 -10.67 -34.79
C LEU A 53 14.24 -11.05 -33.57
N ILE A 54 13.77 -12.30 -33.51
CA ILE A 54 12.98 -12.82 -32.38
C ILE A 54 13.72 -12.68 -31.05
N LEU A 55 15.01 -13.00 -30.99
CA LEU A 55 15.81 -12.91 -29.76
C LEU A 55 15.99 -11.45 -29.32
N LYS A 56 16.11 -10.52 -30.27
CA LYS A 56 16.19 -9.08 -29.99
C LYS A 56 14.91 -8.57 -29.36
N ILE A 57 13.77 -8.89 -29.97
CA ILE A 57 12.45 -8.49 -29.49
C ILE A 57 12.16 -9.11 -28.13
N LEU A 58 12.42 -10.40 -27.96
CA LEU A 58 12.18 -11.10 -26.68
C LEU A 58 12.99 -10.46 -25.54
N SER A 59 14.26 -10.15 -25.77
CA SER A 59 15.12 -9.51 -24.78
C SER A 59 14.61 -8.12 -24.38
N LEU A 60 14.10 -7.34 -25.34
CA LEU A 60 13.47 -6.04 -25.08
C LEU A 60 12.16 -6.18 -24.29
N VAL A 61 11.35 -7.20 -24.59
CA VAL A 61 10.12 -7.48 -23.86
C VAL A 61 10.42 -7.86 -22.41
N ILE A 62 11.41 -8.73 -22.17
CA ILE A 62 11.85 -9.11 -20.83
C ILE A 62 12.35 -7.88 -20.06
N LEU A 63 13.16 -7.04 -20.71
CA LEU A 63 13.65 -5.79 -20.12
C LEU A 63 12.49 -4.86 -19.73
N TYR A 64 11.51 -4.67 -20.62
CA TYR A 64 10.32 -3.86 -20.34
C TYR A 64 9.52 -4.38 -19.14
N ILE A 65 9.27 -5.70 -19.09
CA ILE A 65 8.57 -6.35 -17.97
C ILE A 65 9.36 -6.17 -16.66
N GLY A 66 10.69 -6.32 -16.70
CA GLY A 66 11.55 -6.12 -15.55
C GLY A 66 11.51 -4.68 -15.02
N LEU A 67 11.60 -3.70 -15.92
CA LEU A 67 11.49 -2.27 -15.59
C LEU A 67 10.12 -1.94 -15.00
N ASP A 68 9.04 -2.39 -15.64
CA ASP A 68 7.68 -2.18 -15.17
C ASP A 68 7.45 -2.80 -13.77
N SER A 69 7.95 -4.01 -13.53
CA SER A 69 7.92 -4.65 -12.22
C SER A 69 8.70 -3.85 -11.17
N LEU A 70 9.91 -3.41 -11.51
CA LEU A 70 10.75 -2.60 -10.63
C LEU A 70 10.05 -1.27 -10.25
N PHE A 71 9.49 -0.57 -11.24
CA PHE A 71 8.74 0.68 -11.00
C PHE A 71 7.53 0.46 -10.10
N ARG A 72 6.77 -0.62 -10.29
CA ARG A 72 5.64 -0.95 -9.41
C ARG A 72 6.11 -1.17 -7.97
N HIS A 73 7.17 -1.94 -7.75
CA HIS A 73 7.68 -2.20 -6.40
C HIS A 73 8.24 -0.96 -5.71
N LEU A 74 8.90 -0.07 -6.45
CA LEU A 74 9.45 1.18 -5.93
C LEU A 74 8.38 2.25 -5.62
N THR A 75 7.22 2.17 -6.27
CA THR A 75 6.13 3.14 -6.09
C THR A 75 5.01 2.65 -5.17
N MET A 76 5.07 1.40 -4.69
CA MET A 76 4.14 0.86 -3.71
C MET A 76 4.31 1.48 -2.32
N LEU A 77 3.23 1.46 -1.53
CA LEU A 77 3.23 1.93 -0.14
C LEU A 77 4.14 1.05 0.71
N SER A 78 5.13 1.65 1.38
CA SER A 78 6.07 0.92 2.24
C SER A 78 5.70 1.00 3.71
N SER A 79 5.19 2.16 4.16
CA SER A 79 4.75 2.34 5.53
C SER A 79 3.65 3.39 5.67
N ILE A 80 2.77 3.16 6.64
CA ILE A 80 1.77 4.10 7.12
C ILE A 80 2.14 4.50 8.55
N ILE A 81 2.22 5.80 8.84
CA ILE A 81 2.49 6.30 10.19
C ILE A 81 1.31 7.13 10.65
N PHE A 82 0.75 6.75 11.80
CA PHE A 82 -0.29 7.48 12.49
C PHE A 82 0.36 8.46 13.45
N THR A 83 0.09 9.75 13.25
CA THR A 83 0.47 10.83 14.16
C THR A 83 -0.80 11.57 14.63
N PRO A 84 -0.74 12.33 15.74
CA PRO A 84 -1.91 13.04 16.25
C PRO A 84 -2.50 14.03 15.23
N GLU A 85 -1.64 14.67 14.44
CA GLU A 85 -2.04 15.71 13.49
C GLU A 85 -2.40 15.15 12.10
N CYS A 86 -1.66 14.15 11.63
CA CYS A 86 -1.79 13.65 10.25
C CYS A 86 -1.56 12.14 10.12
N LEU A 87 -2.07 11.59 9.02
CA LEU A 87 -1.70 10.28 8.48
C LEU A 87 -0.55 10.44 7.47
N TRP A 88 0.58 9.78 7.70
CA TRP A 88 1.71 9.81 6.78
C TRP A 88 1.78 8.53 5.94
N LEU A 89 1.70 8.70 4.62
CA LEU A 89 1.94 7.63 3.66
C LEU A 89 3.37 7.74 3.14
N ARG A 90 4.19 6.70 3.36
CA ARG A 90 5.56 6.65 2.83
C ARG A 90 5.70 5.64 1.72
N PHE A 91 6.53 6.01 0.75
CA PHE A 91 6.87 5.22 -0.42
C PHE A 91 8.40 5.10 -0.50
N PRO A 92 8.95 4.04 -1.12
CA PRO A 92 10.39 3.92 -1.34
C PRO A 92 10.95 5.03 -2.24
N LEU A 93 10.26 5.33 -3.34
CA LEU A 93 10.74 6.29 -4.36
C LEU A 93 9.97 7.62 -4.38
N LYS A 94 8.69 7.62 -3.99
CA LYS A 94 7.85 8.83 -3.99
C LYS A 94 8.02 9.62 -2.69
N PRO A 95 7.84 10.96 -2.72
CA PRO A 95 7.81 11.76 -1.51
C PRO A 95 6.71 11.26 -0.56
N SER A 96 6.97 11.37 0.74
CA SER A 96 5.97 11.04 1.75
C SER A 96 4.81 12.01 1.66
N ILE A 97 3.58 11.50 1.78
CA ILE A 97 2.36 12.31 1.68
C ILE A 97 1.78 12.44 3.09
N PRO A 98 1.84 13.64 3.72
CA PRO A 98 1.08 13.93 4.92
C PRO A 98 -0.38 14.22 4.54
N ILE A 99 -1.31 13.55 5.19
CA ILE A 99 -2.75 13.75 5.03
C ILE A 99 -3.30 14.15 6.41
N PRO A 100 -3.60 15.44 6.66
CA PRO A 100 -4.27 15.86 7.87
C PRO A 100 -5.60 15.13 8.05
N TRP A 101 -5.96 14.77 9.28
CA TRP A 101 -7.18 14.02 9.54
C TRP A 101 -8.43 14.73 9.01
N GLU A 102 -8.50 16.05 9.21
CA GLU A 102 -9.57 16.94 8.75
C GLU A 102 -9.78 16.91 7.23
N ASN A 103 -8.73 16.60 6.46
CA ASN A 103 -8.77 16.62 5.01
C ASN A 103 -9.20 15.28 4.39
N ILE A 104 -9.45 14.26 5.20
CA ILE A 104 -9.95 12.97 4.74
C ILE A 104 -11.44 13.10 4.43
N LEU A 105 -11.81 12.85 3.18
CA LEU A 105 -13.18 13.01 2.69
C LEU A 105 -13.95 11.69 2.72
N SER A 106 -13.34 10.62 2.19
CA SER A 106 -13.99 9.32 2.14
C SER A 106 -13.00 8.19 2.28
N LEU A 107 -13.49 7.08 2.84
CA LEU A 107 -12.77 5.83 2.96
C LEU A 107 -13.66 4.71 2.43
N GLN A 108 -13.22 4.07 1.35
CA GLN A 108 -14.00 3.07 0.65
C GLN A 108 -13.23 1.77 0.50
N LEU A 109 -13.90 0.67 0.81
CA LEU A 109 -13.43 -0.66 0.48
C LEU A 109 -14.02 -1.04 -0.88
N GLN A 110 -13.18 -1.31 -1.88
CA GLN A 110 -13.66 -1.72 -3.21
C GLN A 110 -13.04 -3.04 -3.63
N LYS A 111 -13.89 -4.02 -3.94
CA LYS A 111 -13.49 -5.29 -4.55
C LYS A 111 -13.48 -5.14 -6.07
N ARG A 112 -12.33 -5.40 -6.72
CA ARG A 112 -12.24 -5.59 -8.18
C ARG A 112 -11.90 -7.04 -8.49
N ILE A 113 -10.61 -7.36 -8.42
CA ILE A 113 -10.09 -8.74 -8.46
C ILE A 113 -9.59 -9.08 -7.06
N THR A 114 -8.80 -8.18 -6.50
CA THR A 114 -8.43 -8.13 -5.09
C THR A 114 -9.14 -6.97 -4.40
N LEU A 115 -9.19 -7.01 -3.06
CA LEU A 115 -9.78 -5.98 -2.22
C LEU A 115 -8.81 -4.79 -2.09
N TYR A 116 -9.30 -3.59 -2.38
CA TYR A 116 -8.53 -2.34 -2.27
C TYR A 116 -9.19 -1.39 -1.29
N LEU A 117 -8.35 -0.66 -0.55
CA LEU A 117 -8.75 0.49 0.23
C LEU A 117 -8.50 1.75 -0.60
N HIS A 118 -9.55 2.53 -0.81
CA HIS A 118 -9.52 3.83 -1.45
C HIS A 118 -9.70 4.90 -0.38
N LEU A 119 -8.73 5.80 -0.28
CA LEU A 119 -8.73 6.94 0.63
C LEU A 119 -8.80 8.21 -0.22
N GLU A 120 -9.91 8.92 -0.16
CA GLU A 120 -10.05 10.23 -0.79
C GLU A 120 -9.72 11.32 0.22
N TYR A 121 -8.88 12.26 -0.18
CA TYR A 121 -8.43 13.34 0.67
C TYR A 121 -8.17 14.61 -0.15
N ASN A 122 -8.25 15.76 0.51
CA ASN A 122 -7.74 17.00 -0.03
C ASN A 122 -6.23 17.12 0.24
N ASP A 123 -5.44 17.26 -0.81
CA ASP A 123 -4.02 17.56 -0.70
C ASP A 123 -3.83 18.94 -0.04
N LEU A 124 -2.62 19.25 0.45
CA LEU A 124 -2.30 20.55 1.09
C LEU A 124 -2.57 21.76 0.17
N LYS A 125 -2.66 21.52 -1.15
CA LYS A 125 -3.01 22.51 -2.17
C LYS A 125 -4.53 22.60 -2.45
N GLY A 126 -5.37 21.98 -1.62
CA GLY A 126 -6.83 21.95 -1.77
C GLY A 126 -7.35 21.09 -2.93
N LYS A 127 -6.48 20.29 -3.58
CA LYS A 127 -6.89 19.41 -4.69
C LYS A 127 -7.34 18.05 -4.17
N LYS A 128 -8.51 17.60 -4.60
CA LYS A 128 -8.99 16.23 -4.35
C LYS A 128 -8.02 15.22 -4.95
N ARG A 129 -7.57 14.29 -4.13
CA ARG A 129 -6.71 13.16 -4.52
C ARG A 129 -7.29 11.88 -3.95
N MET A 130 -7.04 10.79 -4.68
CA MET A 130 -7.41 9.45 -4.26
C MET A 130 -6.14 8.62 -4.12
N PHE A 131 -5.92 8.08 -2.93
CA PHE A 131 -4.89 7.09 -2.67
C PHE A 131 -5.52 5.69 -2.69
N LYS A 132 -4.83 4.74 -3.32
CA LYS A 132 -5.27 3.35 -3.41
C LYS A 132 -4.19 2.44 -2.86
N THR A 133 -4.58 1.54 -1.97
CA THR A 133 -3.70 0.47 -1.48
C THR A 133 -4.43 -0.85 -1.47
N ALA A 134 -3.70 -1.94 -1.70
CA ALA A 134 -4.28 -3.28 -1.56
C ALA A 134 -4.59 -3.56 -0.08
N ALA A 135 -5.70 -4.25 0.18
CA ALA A 135 -6.09 -4.63 1.53
C ALA A 135 -5.18 -5.72 2.13
N SER A 136 -4.30 -6.31 1.33
CA SER A 136 -3.25 -7.24 1.77
C SER A 136 -2.09 -6.58 2.51
N PHE A 137 -2.07 -5.25 2.61
CA PHE A 137 -1.06 -4.54 3.39
C PHE A 137 -1.17 -4.93 4.88
N PRO A 138 -0.04 -5.02 5.61
CA PRO A 138 -0.05 -5.51 7.00
C PRO A 138 -0.97 -4.70 7.90
N LYS A 139 -1.74 -5.42 8.72
CA LYS A 139 -2.65 -4.84 9.73
C LYS A 139 -3.68 -3.86 9.13
N MET A 140 -4.12 -4.07 7.89
CA MET A 140 -5.09 -3.19 7.23
C MET A 140 -6.40 -3.03 7.99
N LEU A 141 -6.93 -4.09 8.62
CA LEU A 141 -8.14 -3.99 9.46
C LEU A 141 -7.97 -2.98 10.60
N GLU A 142 -6.82 -3.03 11.27
CA GLU A 142 -6.46 -2.09 12.34
C GLU A 142 -6.29 -0.68 11.80
N ILE A 143 -5.67 -0.51 10.63
CA ILE A 143 -5.49 0.78 9.97
C ILE A 143 -6.86 1.39 9.61
N MET A 144 -7.77 0.62 9.00
CA MET A 144 -9.11 1.06 8.63
C MET A 144 -9.92 1.49 9.85
N TYR A 145 -9.91 0.66 10.90
CA TYR A 145 -10.55 0.99 12.16
C TYR A 145 -10.03 2.31 12.74
N ASN A 146 -8.70 2.46 12.82
CA ASN A 146 -8.09 3.67 13.38
C ASN A 146 -8.35 4.92 12.52
N ILE A 147 -8.34 4.82 11.19
CA ILE A 147 -8.73 5.95 10.34
C ILE A 147 -10.19 6.34 10.60
N SER A 148 -11.11 5.37 10.67
CA SER A 148 -12.53 5.65 10.96
C SER A 148 -12.76 6.26 12.34
N ALA A 149 -11.91 5.94 13.32
CA ALA A 149 -11.98 6.48 14.67
C ALA A 149 -11.38 7.90 14.78
N LEU A 150 -10.38 8.22 13.95
CA LEU A 150 -9.66 9.50 13.98
C LEU A 150 -10.21 10.54 12.99
N ALA A 151 -10.87 10.10 11.92
CA ALA A 151 -11.57 10.96 10.96
C ALA A 151 -13.06 10.59 10.91
N PRO A 152 -13.84 10.93 11.97
CA PRO A 152 -15.27 10.62 12.01
C PRO A 152 -16.09 11.35 10.92
N GLN A 153 -15.55 12.44 10.38
CA GLN A 153 -16.15 13.20 9.26
C GLN A 153 -16.05 12.49 7.91
N ALA A 154 -15.21 11.46 7.79
CA ALA A 154 -14.99 10.78 6.51
C ALA A 154 -16.19 9.87 6.17
N GLU A 155 -16.66 9.94 4.93
CA GLU A 155 -17.72 9.06 4.44
C GLU A 155 -17.20 7.62 4.31
N LEU A 156 -17.87 6.67 4.97
CA LEU A 156 -17.59 5.24 4.87
C LEU A 156 -18.57 4.58 3.92
N ASN A 157 -18.10 3.70 3.03
CA ASN A 157 -19.01 2.88 2.25
C ASN A 157 -19.61 1.73 3.09
N GLN A 158 -20.72 1.16 2.63
CA GLN A 158 -21.47 0.12 3.35
C GLN A 158 -20.60 -1.08 3.76
N GLU A 159 -19.72 -1.53 2.88
CA GLU A 159 -18.81 -2.66 3.17
C GLU A 159 -17.86 -2.35 4.33
N LEU A 160 -17.30 -1.13 4.35
CA LEU A 160 -16.39 -0.71 5.39
C LEU A 160 -17.10 -0.43 6.71
N ASP A 161 -18.28 0.18 6.66
CA ASP A 161 -19.11 0.42 7.84
C ASP A 161 -19.48 -0.89 8.54
N GLY A 162 -19.86 -1.93 7.77
CA GLY A 162 -20.10 -3.27 8.30
C GLY A 162 -18.87 -3.87 8.99
N VAL A 163 -17.70 -3.74 8.38
CA VAL A 163 -16.43 -4.20 8.98
C VAL A 163 -16.15 -3.43 10.27
N VAL A 164 -16.21 -2.09 10.26
CA VAL A 164 -15.92 -1.25 11.42
C VAL A 164 -16.89 -1.56 12.58
N LYS A 165 -18.17 -1.78 12.31
CA LYS A 165 -19.16 -2.18 13.33
C LYS A 165 -18.80 -3.52 13.96
N TYR A 166 -18.51 -4.52 13.14
CA TYR A 166 -18.09 -5.84 13.62
C TYR A 166 -16.81 -5.75 14.47
N LEU A 167 -15.83 -4.94 14.05
CA LEU A 167 -14.60 -4.73 14.82
C LEU A 167 -14.86 -4.03 16.16
N LYS A 168 -15.79 -3.07 16.22
CA LYS A 168 -16.20 -2.41 17.47
C LYS A 168 -16.85 -3.38 18.45
N GLU A 169 -17.68 -4.29 17.96
CA GLU A 169 -18.33 -5.32 18.79
C GLU A 169 -17.32 -6.29 19.38
N LEU A 170 -16.40 -6.82 18.56
CA LEU A 170 -15.34 -7.71 19.02
C LEU A 170 -14.50 -7.09 20.15
N ILE A 171 -14.11 -5.83 20.00
CA ILE A 171 -13.33 -5.12 21.02
C ILE A 171 -14.13 -4.96 22.33
N LYS A 172 -15.45 -4.70 22.25
CA LYS A 172 -16.29 -4.59 23.45
C LYS A 172 -16.41 -5.92 24.19
N THR A 173 -16.48 -7.04 23.47
CA THR A 173 -16.56 -8.38 24.07
C THR A 173 -15.26 -8.73 24.79
N GLU A 174 -14.10 -8.41 24.23
CA GLU A 174 -12.78 -8.66 24.85
C GLU A 174 -12.51 -7.82 26.12
N VAL A 175 -13.22 -6.70 26.32
CA VAL A 175 -13.07 -5.83 27.52
C VAL A 175 -13.95 -6.28 28.68
N ASN A 176 -14.98 -7.09 28.41
CA ASN A 176 -15.94 -7.58 29.39
C ASN A 176 -15.67 -9.03 29.87
N GLU A 177 -14.60 -9.66 29.38
CA GLU A 177 -14.03 -10.91 29.90
C GLU A 177 -12.79 -10.63 30.77
#